data_AF-A0A524QS75-F1
#
_entry.id   AF-A0A524QS75-F1
#
_cell.length_a   1.000
_cell.length_b   1.000
_cell.length_c   1.000
_cell.angle_alpha   90.00
_cell.angle_beta   90.00
_cell.angle_gamma   90.00
#
_symmetry.space_group_name_H-M   'P 1'
#
loop_
_entity.id
_entity.type
_entity.pdbx_description
1 polymer ?
#
loop_
_entity_poly.entity_id
_entity_poly.type
_entity_poly.pdbx_seq_one_letter_code
_entity_poly.pdbx_strand_id
1 'polypeptide(L)'
;MSRKWLVLAGFALFFIVAVMFSSCSKDKGVIDTGSKDTLYVKSVSTSPDTADIINDPLWDEAEEFSIRIGEDEDYTNQLGIGIVKTKAIVDTAYIYMRFDWRDSTMSVRPGYWTNQVGKNCRVWTQNADTNCFETANVLSPRWENEDVLGLLIDIGNNGVEKANCFTTCHTGADTSDIGYFHYTTGDGNIDAWVWRAGRLDPLGLADDQCWGPKNQTRREDSYTVEAFLRNSMQPTDPSEPKWMHGTSPTYAGSFLFTSDTVTLDWTADWQPRDGVPGYVLNTDWNTGNTSRYDVKAKSSYDDQLKRWKIVMWRRLTTPYTAEDVNFKDGRKEFQATLAIMNHAFERHSGSKPFAIKFE
;
A
#
# COMPACT_ATOMS: atom_id res chain seq x y z
N MET A 1 11.11 43.84 43.11
CA MET A 1 10.18 42.90 42.44
C MET A 1 9.50 42.08 43.52
N SER A 2 8.17 42.13 43.65
CA SER A 2 7.49 41.55 44.83
C SER A 2 7.54 40.02 44.78
N ARG A 3 7.64 39.37 45.95
CA ARG A 3 7.70 37.89 46.12
C ARG A 3 6.59 37.14 45.36
N LYS A 4 5.47 37.80 45.06
CA LYS A 4 4.35 37.24 44.29
C LYS A 4 4.68 37.02 42.80
N TRP A 5 5.55 37.83 42.20
CA TRP A 5 5.96 37.69 40.79
C TRP A 5 6.94 36.54 40.56
N LEU A 6 7.80 36.24 41.54
CA LEU A 6 8.74 35.10 41.47
C LEU A 6 8.02 33.74 41.55
N VAL A 7 6.92 33.64 42.30
CA VAL A 7 6.13 32.40 42.40
C VAL A 7 5.32 32.16 41.12
N LEU A 8 4.71 33.20 40.54
CA LEU A 8 3.96 33.09 39.29
C LEU A 8 4.84 32.77 38.07
N ALA A 9 6.04 33.37 38.00
CA ALA A 9 7.01 33.03 36.95
C ALA A 9 7.53 31.59 37.10
N GLY A 10 7.71 31.10 38.34
CA GLY A 10 8.09 29.71 38.60
C GLY A 10 7.04 28.69 38.14
N PHE A 11 5.76 28.94 38.41
CA PHE A 11 4.68 28.04 37.97
C PHE A 11 4.46 28.04 36.45
N ALA A 12 4.55 29.20 35.80
CA ALA A 12 4.44 29.30 34.34
C ALA A 12 5.60 28.57 33.62
N LEU A 13 6.82 28.69 34.14
CA LEU A 13 7.98 27.98 33.59
C LEU A 13 7.87 26.46 33.82
N PHE A 14 7.37 26.02 34.97
CA PHE A 14 7.16 24.60 35.25
C PHE A 14 6.07 23.98 34.36
N PHE A 15 5.00 24.71 34.05
CA PHE A 15 3.93 24.24 33.15
C PHE A 15 4.39 24.18 31.69
N ILE A 16 5.17 25.16 31.21
CA ILE A 16 5.73 25.13 29.85
C ILE A 16 6.74 23.99 29.70
N VAL A 17 7.56 23.74 30.72
CA VAL A 17 8.51 22.60 30.72
C VAL A 17 7.77 21.26 30.80
N ALA A 18 6.72 21.13 31.62
CA ALA A 18 5.93 19.90 31.70
C ALA A 18 5.17 19.58 30.39
N VAL A 19 4.64 20.60 29.70
CA VAL A 19 3.99 20.43 28.38
C VAL A 19 5.02 20.10 27.28
N MET A 20 6.24 20.63 27.36
CA MET A 20 7.32 20.27 26.43
C MET A 20 7.88 18.85 26.67
N PHE A 21 7.82 18.32 27.90
CA PHE A 21 8.24 16.93 28.17
C PHE A 21 7.14 15.88 27.95
N SER A 22 5.86 16.25 27.90
CA SER A 22 4.77 15.31 27.53
C SER A 22 4.55 15.20 26.02
N SER A 23 5.09 16.13 25.22
CA SER A 23 4.98 16.15 23.75
C SER A 23 6.14 15.45 23.03
N CYS A 24 7.13 14.95 23.77
CA CYS A 24 8.22 14.16 23.21
C CYS A 24 8.16 12.75 23.80
N SER A 25 7.18 11.94 23.37
CA SER A 25 7.41 10.49 23.33
C SER A 25 8.54 10.26 22.33
N LYS A 26 9.77 10.34 22.84
CA LYS A 26 10.94 9.81 22.17
C LYS A 26 10.62 8.36 21.85
N ASP A 27 10.26 8.09 20.60
CA ASP A 27 10.43 6.78 19.97
C ASP A 27 11.90 6.43 20.17
N LYS A 28 12.19 5.80 21.32
CA LYS A 28 13.48 5.18 21.58
C LYS A 28 13.65 4.18 20.45
N GLY A 29 14.77 4.31 19.74
CA GLY A 29 15.13 3.43 18.62
C GLY A 29 14.80 1.98 18.97
N VAL A 30 14.19 1.29 18.00
CA VAL A 30 13.82 -0.13 17.97
C VAL A 30 14.14 -0.84 19.28
N ILE A 31 13.25 -0.70 20.28
CA ILE A 31 13.29 -1.58 21.44
C ILE A 31 12.71 -2.90 20.94
N ASP A 32 13.61 -3.81 20.65
CA ASP A 32 13.30 -5.21 20.38
C ASP A 32 12.63 -5.84 21.60
N THR A 33 11.30 -5.91 21.60
CA THR A 33 10.55 -6.65 22.63
C THR A 33 10.51 -8.16 22.37
N GLY A 34 11.35 -8.66 21.45
CA GLY A 34 11.23 -9.98 20.85
C GLY A 34 10.17 -9.94 19.75
N SER A 35 10.51 -10.39 18.54
CA SER A 35 9.48 -10.64 17.54
C SER A 35 8.59 -11.75 18.07
N LYS A 36 7.34 -11.42 18.41
CA LYS A 36 6.30 -12.44 18.43
C LYS A 36 6.22 -13.00 17.01
N ASP A 37 5.94 -14.28 16.88
CA ASP A 37 5.69 -14.96 15.60
C ASP A 37 4.19 -15.07 15.30
N THR A 38 3.33 -14.55 16.18
CA THR A 38 1.89 -14.72 16.13
C THR A 38 1.15 -13.38 16.30
N LEU A 39 0.33 -13.04 15.31
CA LEU A 39 -0.71 -12.02 15.35
C LEU A 39 -2.01 -12.65 15.87
N TYR A 40 -2.43 -12.26 17.07
CA TYR A 40 -3.72 -12.68 17.63
C TYR A 40 -4.85 -11.79 17.11
N VAL A 41 -5.93 -12.43 16.63
CA VAL A 41 -7.12 -11.77 16.11
C VAL A 41 -8.14 -11.67 17.24
N LYS A 42 -8.43 -10.43 17.65
CA LYS A 42 -9.35 -10.16 18.74
C LYS A 42 -10.81 -10.21 18.26
N SER A 43 -11.61 -11.10 18.83
CA SER A 43 -13.06 -11.09 18.62
C SER A 43 -13.71 -9.87 19.28
N VAL A 44 -14.47 -9.10 18.49
CA VAL A 44 -15.25 -7.93 18.95
C VAL A 44 -16.74 -8.17 18.80
N SER A 45 -17.53 -7.65 19.74
CA SER A 45 -18.99 -7.85 19.77
C SER A 45 -19.77 -6.89 18.86
N THR A 46 -19.13 -5.81 18.43
CA THR A 46 -19.68 -4.79 17.54
C THR A 46 -18.76 -4.60 16.35
N SER A 47 -19.33 -4.44 15.16
CA SER A 47 -18.56 -4.11 13.96
C SER A 47 -17.87 -2.74 14.10
N PRO A 48 -16.64 -2.58 13.58
CA PRO A 48 -15.99 -1.28 13.48
C PRO A 48 -16.75 -0.29 12.61
N ASP A 49 -16.64 0.99 12.93
CA ASP A 49 -17.10 2.09 12.09
C ASP A 49 -16.22 2.19 10.84
N THR A 50 -16.72 1.68 9.71
CA THR A 50 -15.99 1.72 8.44
C THR A 50 -15.78 3.14 7.91
N ALA A 51 -16.52 4.13 8.39
CA ALA A 51 -16.35 5.53 8.01
C ALA A 51 -15.13 6.18 8.68
N ASP A 52 -14.69 5.72 9.86
CA ASP A 52 -13.48 6.19 10.54
C ASP A 52 -12.62 5.03 11.06
N ILE A 53 -12.56 3.94 10.28
CA ILE A 53 -11.94 2.68 10.72
C ILE A 53 -10.47 2.83 11.12
N ILE A 54 -9.77 3.84 10.62
CA ILE A 54 -8.38 4.14 10.98
C ILE A 54 -8.23 4.52 12.45
N ASN A 55 -9.23 5.19 13.02
CA ASN A 55 -9.23 5.74 14.38
C ASN A 55 -10.27 5.10 15.31
N ASP A 56 -10.92 4.03 14.85
CA ASP A 56 -11.93 3.30 15.63
C ASP A 56 -11.36 2.85 16.99
N PRO A 57 -12.06 3.13 18.11
CA PRO A 57 -11.58 2.78 19.45
C PRO A 57 -11.47 1.27 19.69
N LEU A 58 -12.12 0.41 18.90
CA LEU A 58 -12.01 -1.05 19.01
C LEU A 58 -10.57 -1.55 18.80
N TRP A 59 -9.71 -0.77 18.14
CA TRP A 59 -8.29 -1.10 18.01
C TRP A 59 -7.56 -1.11 19.36
N ASP A 60 -8.10 -0.49 20.41
CA ASP A 60 -7.51 -0.52 21.75
C ASP A 60 -7.73 -1.88 22.45
N GLU A 61 -8.70 -2.68 21.99
CA GLU A 61 -8.96 -4.03 22.49
C GLU A 61 -8.00 -5.07 21.91
N ALA A 62 -7.43 -4.80 20.74
CA ALA A 62 -6.52 -5.70 20.04
C ALA A 62 -5.06 -5.50 20.50
N GLU A 63 -4.36 -6.61 20.66
CA GLU A 63 -2.93 -6.61 20.95
C GLU A 63 -2.13 -6.10 19.75
N GLU A 64 -1.12 -5.25 20.00
CA GLU A 64 -0.16 -4.82 18.98
C GLU A 64 0.90 -5.91 18.74
N PHE A 65 1.02 -6.29 17.48
CA PHE A 65 2.03 -7.20 16.96
C PHE A 65 3.05 -6.41 16.13
N SER A 66 4.35 -6.67 16.28
CA SER A 66 5.39 -5.98 15.50
C SER A 66 6.01 -6.92 14.49
N ILE A 67 5.76 -6.66 13.21
CA ILE A 67 6.35 -7.39 12.08
C ILE A 67 7.63 -6.67 11.69
N ARG A 68 8.75 -7.40 11.65
CA ARG A 68 10.00 -6.86 11.12
C ARG A 68 10.11 -7.16 9.63
N ILE A 69 10.57 -6.16 8.88
CA ILE A 69 10.79 -6.27 7.44
C ILE A 69 12.26 -5.98 7.09
N GLY A 70 12.77 -6.62 6.03
CA GLY A 70 14.11 -6.42 5.53
C GLY A 70 15.22 -6.88 6.48
N GLU A 71 14.94 -7.85 7.36
CA GLU A 71 15.88 -8.32 8.39
C GLU A 71 17.13 -9.02 7.83
N ASP A 72 16.99 -9.71 6.71
CA ASP A 72 18.06 -10.49 6.08
C ASP A 72 17.95 -10.43 4.55
N GLU A 73 18.97 -10.99 3.88
CA GLU A 73 19.08 -10.96 2.41
C GLU A 73 17.94 -11.72 1.72
N ASP A 74 17.37 -12.75 2.37
CA ASP A 74 16.27 -13.56 1.83
C ASP A 74 14.96 -12.74 1.78
N TYR A 75 14.79 -11.76 2.66
CA TYR A 75 13.60 -10.90 2.71
C TYR A 75 13.85 -9.46 2.26
N THR A 76 14.87 -9.24 1.42
CA THR A 76 15.23 -7.97 0.75
C THR A 76 15.25 -6.74 1.67
N ASN A 77 16.42 -6.19 1.96
CA ASN A 77 16.54 -4.99 2.78
C ASN A 77 16.59 -3.68 1.96
N GLN A 78 15.95 -3.65 0.79
CA GLN A 78 16.10 -2.53 -0.15
C GLN A 78 15.49 -1.22 0.38
N LEU A 79 14.58 -1.30 1.36
CA LEU A 79 14.05 -0.15 2.11
C LEU A 79 14.72 0.02 3.49
N GLY A 80 15.70 -0.81 3.83
CA GLY A 80 16.28 -0.96 5.16
C GLY A 80 15.43 -1.83 6.09
N ILE A 81 15.94 -2.05 7.31
CA ILE A 81 15.21 -2.78 8.35
C ILE A 81 14.11 -1.87 8.90
N GLY A 82 12.87 -2.36 8.85
CA GLY A 82 11.68 -1.64 9.30
C GLY A 82 10.83 -2.44 10.29
N ILE A 83 9.89 -1.74 10.93
CA ILE A 83 8.85 -2.37 11.75
C ILE A 83 7.49 -1.90 11.25
N VAL A 84 6.62 -2.86 10.97
CA VAL A 84 5.19 -2.65 10.74
C VAL A 84 4.45 -3.09 11.99
N LYS A 85 3.78 -2.14 12.64
CA LYS A 85 2.89 -2.40 13.77
C LYS A 85 1.54 -2.85 13.24
N THR A 86 1.09 -4.00 13.70
CA THR A 86 -0.10 -4.67 13.19
C THR A 86 -1.06 -4.97 14.32
N LYS A 87 -2.36 -4.81 14.06
CA LYS A 87 -3.45 -5.27 14.93
C LYS A 87 -4.50 -5.97 14.08
N ALA A 88 -5.21 -6.92 14.66
CA ALA A 88 -6.32 -7.59 13.98
C ALA A 88 -7.53 -7.74 14.91
N ILE A 89 -8.71 -7.45 14.36
CA ILE A 89 -10.01 -7.68 15.01
C ILE A 89 -10.92 -8.46 14.07
N VAL A 90 -11.88 -9.18 14.65
CA VAL A 90 -12.87 -9.96 13.91
C VAL A 90 -14.25 -9.76 14.51
N ASP A 91 -15.25 -9.53 13.66
CA ASP A 91 -16.65 -9.58 14.05
C ASP A 91 -17.34 -10.83 13.47
N THR A 92 -18.67 -10.88 13.50
CA THR A 92 -19.40 -12.06 13.00
C THR A 92 -19.23 -12.33 11.49
N ALA A 93 -18.84 -11.32 10.71
CA ALA A 93 -18.86 -11.31 9.25
C ALA A 93 -17.50 -11.01 8.60
N TYR A 94 -16.64 -10.21 9.21
CA TYR A 94 -15.41 -9.68 8.63
C TYR A 94 -14.21 -9.85 9.56
N ILE A 95 -13.04 -10.02 8.96
CA ILE A 95 -11.74 -9.79 9.60
C ILE A 95 -11.19 -8.45 9.15
N TYR A 96 -10.59 -7.71 10.08
CA TYR A 96 -9.99 -6.40 9.85
C TYR A 96 -8.53 -6.44 10.34
N MET A 97 -7.62 -5.96 9.52
CA MET A 97 -6.19 -5.89 9.85
C MET A 97 -5.70 -4.47 9.65
N ARG A 98 -5.11 -3.90 10.70
CA ARG A 98 -4.52 -2.56 10.69
C ARG A 98 -3.00 -2.66 10.64
N PHE A 99 -2.38 -1.87 9.77
CA PHE A 99 -0.94 -1.77 9.58
C PHE A 99 -0.49 -0.33 9.79
N ASP A 100 0.61 -0.13 10.50
CA ASP A 100 1.24 1.18 10.75
C ASP A 100 2.75 1.04 10.59
N TRP A 101 3.33 1.82 9.67
CA TRP A 101 4.78 1.85 9.48
C TRP A 101 5.26 3.25 9.16
N ARG A 102 6.56 3.47 9.37
CA ARG A 102 7.23 4.71 9.00
C ARG A 102 7.58 4.69 7.53
N ASP A 103 7.20 5.76 6.84
CA ASP A 103 7.62 6.06 5.49
C ASP A 103 7.92 7.55 5.38
N SER A 104 9.15 7.89 5.03
CA SER A 104 9.59 9.29 4.87
C SER A 104 8.91 10.02 3.72
N THR A 105 8.29 9.26 2.81
CA THR A 105 7.63 9.75 1.60
C THR A 105 6.15 9.34 1.61
N MET A 106 5.34 10.14 0.93
CA MET A 106 3.95 9.83 0.64
C MET A 106 3.82 9.68 -0.87
N SER A 107 4.04 8.47 -1.35
CA SER A 107 4.08 8.18 -2.78
C SER A 107 2.69 7.76 -3.22
N VAL A 108 1.97 8.67 -3.86
CA VAL A 108 0.56 8.46 -4.27
C VAL A 108 0.32 8.76 -5.75
N ARG A 109 1.37 9.04 -6.52
CA ARG A 109 1.31 9.55 -7.91
C ARG A 109 1.97 8.59 -8.91
N PRO A 110 1.54 7.33 -9.02
CA PRO A 110 2.15 6.39 -9.94
C PRO A 110 2.03 6.89 -11.38
N GLY A 111 3.12 6.79 -12.14
CA GLY A 111 3.20 7.19 -13.54
C GLY A 111 2.75 8.63 -13.82
N TYR A 112 2.98 9.59 -12.93
CA TYR A 112 2.55 10.98 -13.16
C TYR A 112 3.23 11.59 -14.38
N TRP A 113 2.45 12.15 -15.30
CA TRP A 113 2.98 12.80 -16.50
C TRP A 113 3.39 14.24 -16.20
N THR A 114 4.53 14.64 -16.74
CA THR A 114 5.04 16.00 -16.67
C THR A 114 5.27 16.52 -18.08
N ASN A 115 4.75 17.71 -18.37
CA ASN A 115 4.99 18.43 -19.60
C ASN A 115 6.37 19.09 -19.54
N GLN A 116 7.21 18.78 -20.52
CA GLN A 116 8.51 19.41 -20.69
C GLN A 116 8.49 20.28 -21.93
N VAL A 117 8.59 21.59 -21.73
CA VAL A 117 8.68 22.58 -22.81
C VAL A 117 10.09 23.17 -22.79
N GLY A 118 10.86 22.84 -23.83
CA GLY A 118 12.18 23.41 -24.11
C GLY A 118 12.12 24.37 -25.31
N LYS A 119 13.27 24.99 -25.64
CA LYS A 119 13.38 25.98 -26.73
C LYS A 119 12.88 25.46 -28.09
N ASN A 120 12.95 24.13 -28.34
CA ASN A 120 12.56 23.48 -29.60
C ASN A 120 11.81 22.14 -29.41
N CYS A 121 11.26 21.85 -28.23
CA CYS A 121 10.55 20.59 -27.99
C CYS A 121 9.45 20.74 -26.95
N ARG A 122 8.33 20.06 -27.18
CA ARG A 122 7.28 19.81 -26.18
C ARG A 122 7.10 18.30 -26.10
N VAL A 123 7.42 17.71 -24.96
CA VAL A 123 7.34 16.26 -24.74
C VAL A 123 6.65 16.00 -23.41
N TRP A 124 5.71 15.06 -23.42
CA TRP A 124 5.17 14.50 -22.19
C TRP A 124 6.04 13.35 -21.74
N THR A 125 6.30 13.31 -20.44
CA THR A 125 7.18 12.30 -19.89
C THR A 125 6.68 11.91 -18.52
N GLN A 126 6.70 10.62 -18.19
CA GLN A 126 6.53 10.16 -16.80
C GLN A 126 7.84 10.27 -16.02
N ASN A 127 8.79 10.99 -16.63
CA ASN A 127 10.16 10.60 -16.67
C ASN A 127 11.05 11.86 -16.62
N ALA A 128 11.55 12.28 -15.45
CA ALA A 128 12.20 13.59 -15.31
C ALA A 128 13.36 13.89 -16.31
N ASP A 129 14.09 12.86 -16.72
CA ASP A 129 15.34 12.93 -17.53
C ASP A 129 15.21 13.17 -19.07
N THR A 130 14.03 13.47 -19.64
CA THR A 130 13.94 13.70 -21.10
C THR A 130 14.42 15.13 -21.39
N ASN A 131 15.73 15.30 -21.54
CA ASN A 131 16.53 16.21 -22.38
C ASN A 131 15.93 17.40 -23.20
N CYS A 132 14.71 17.89 -22.97
CA CYS A 132 14.27 19.22 -23.41
C CYS A 132 15.05 20.36 -22.70
N PHE A 133 15.81 20.03 -21.64
CA PHE A 133 16.73 20.92 -20.94
C PHE A 133 18.16 20.39 -21.08
N GLU A 134 19.13 21.25 -21.43
CA GLU A 134 20.54 20.91 -21.74
C GLU A 134 21.36 20.34 -20.55
N THR A 135 20.76 20.11 -19.38
CA THR A 135 21.44 19.58 -18.18
C THR A 135 20.66 18.42 -17.57
N ALA A 136 20.80 17.21 -18.14
CA ALA A 136 20.25 15.99 -17.58
C ALA A 136 21.30 15.31 -16.67
N ASN A 137 21.21 15.54 -15.36
CA ASN A 137 21.93 14.79 -14.33
C ASN A 137 21.10 14.80 -13.02
N VAL A 138 19.84 14.38 -13.11
CA VAL A 138 19.01 14.12 -11.94
C VAL A 138 18.52 12.67 -12.06
N LEU A 139 18.68 11.92 -10.98
CA LEU A 139 18.39 10.50 -10.91
C LEU A 139 16.88 10.24 -11.13
N SER A 140 16.57 9.39 -12.11
CA SER A 140 15.27 8.80 -12.47
C SER A 140 14.47 8.28 -11.26
N PRO A 141 13.20 8.70 -11.09
CA PRO A 141 12.13 7.72 -10.82
C PRO A 141 10.95 7.97 -11.76
N ARG A 142 10.59 6.96 -12.54
CA ARG A 142 10.07 7.17 -13.90
C ARG A 142 8.70 6.52 -14.18
N TRP A 143 8.23 5.61 -13.33
CA TRP A 143 6.88 5.02 -13.42
C TRP A 143 6.24 4.74 -12.05
N GLU A 144 6.95 5.11 -10.99
CA GLU A 144 7.13 4.25 -9.81
C GLU A 144 6.89 5.05 -8.53
N ASN A 145 5.93 5.97 -8.50
CA ASN A 145 5.74 6.85 -7.34
C ASN A 145 4.48 6.46 -6.55
N GLU A 146 4.44 5.21 -6.10
CA GLU A 146 3.35 4.67 -5.30
C GLU A 146 3.86 3.78 -4.16
N ASP A 147 3.33 4.01 -2.95
CA ASP A 147 3.55 3.13 -1.81
C ASP A 147 2.58 1.95 -1.90
N VAL A 148 3.08 0.76 -1.59
CA VAL A 148 2.34 -0.50 -1.68
C VAL A 148 2.60 -1.34 -0.44
N LEU A 149 1.54 -1.98 0.06
CA LEU A 149 1.60 -2.99 1.11
C LEU A 149 0.96 -4.27 0.56
N GLY A 150 1.71 -5.37 0.61
CA GLY A 150 1.22 -6.70 0.28
C GLY A 150 1.15 -7.58 1.53
N LEU A 151 -0.01 -8.14 1.82
CA LEU A 151 -0.20 -9.22 2.79
C LEU A 151 -0.48 -10.51 2.02
N LEU A 152 0.34 -11.53 2.25
CA LEU A 152 0.23 -12.82 1.58
C LEU A 152 -0.16 -13.87 2.63
N ILE A 153 -1.20 -14.65 2.38
CA ILE A 153 -1.76 -15.63 3.32
C ILE A 153 -1.84 -17.01 2.65
N ASP A 154 -1.38 -18.05 3.34
CA ASP A 154 -1.46 -19.43 2.85
C ASP A 154 -2.91 -19.93 2.89
N ILE A 155 -3.42 -20.28 1.71
CA ILE A 155 -4.75 -20.89 1.56
C ILE A 155 -4.79 -22.28 2.20
N GLY A 156 -3.63 -22.88 2.50
CA GLY A 156 -3.49 -24.12 3.27
C GLY A 156 -3.06 -25.31 2.42
N ASN A 157 -2.84 -25.08 1.12
CA ASN A 157 -2.39 -26.08 0.15
C ASN A 157 -0.97 -25.81 -0.37
N ASN A 158 -0.25 -24.79 0.13
CA ASN A 158 1.08 -24.42 -0.36
C ASN A 158 2.24 -25.26 0.23
N GLY A 159 2.00 -26.54 0.48
CA GLY A 159 3.02 -27.49 0.93
C GLY A 159 3.76 -27.08 2.21
N VAL A 160 5.09 -27.24 2.19
CA VAL A 160 6.01 -26.91 3.29
C VAL A 160 6.44 -25.45 3.31
N GLU A 161 6.28 -24.74 2.19
CA GLU A 161 6.72 -23.36 2.05
C GLU A 161 5.75 -22.35 2.62
N LYS A 162 4.45 -22.67 2.54
CA LYS A 162 3.37 -21.81 3.06
C LYS A 162 3.47 -20.40 2.42
N ALA A 163 3.03 -19.34 3.08
CA ALA A 163 3.21 -17.94 2.69
C ALA A 163 4.58 -17.41 3.13
N ASN A 164 5.65 -17.90 2.50
CA ASN A 164 6.99 -17.34 2.67
C ASN A 164 7.33 -16.42 1.49
N CYS A 165 7.67 -15.15 1.77
CA CYS A 165 7.96 -14.16 0.73
C CYS A 165 9.18 -14.56 -0.13
N PHE A 166 10.23 -15.11 0.49
CA PHE A 166 11.39 -15.59 -0.24
C PHE A 166 11.00 -16.71 -1.20
N THR A 167 10.30 -17.74 -0.73
CA THR A 167 10.01 -18.87 -1.62
C THR A 167 8.92 -18.53 -2.65
N THR A 168 7.93 -17.72 -2.25
CA THR A 168 6.80 -17.32 -3.11
C THR A 168 7.20 -16.38 -4.25
N CYS A 169 8.30 -15.63 -4.09
CA CYS A 169 8.71 -14.61 -5.07
C CYS A 169 10.11 -14.83 -5.65
N HIS A 170 11.02 -15.50 -4.92
CA HIS A 170 12.44 -15.56 -5.26
C HIS A 170 12.95 -16.99 -5.50
N THR A 171 12.12 -18.03 -5.34
CA THR A 171 12.52 -19.42 -5.61
C THR A 171 11.74 -20.03 -6.77
N GLY A 172 12.41 -20.83 -7.60
CA GLY A 172 11.80 -21.55 -8.72
C GLY A 172 11.70 -20.78 -10.05
N ALA A 173 12.05 -19.50 -10.07
CA ALA A 173 12.28 -18.77 -11.31
C ALA A 173 13.54 -19.30 -12.01
N ASP A 174 13.43 -19.67 -13.29
CA ASP A 174 14.63 -19.76 -14.13
C ASP A 174 15.31 -18.38 -14.07
N THR A 175 16.61 -18.32 -13.79
CA THR A 175 17.36 -17.05 -13.66
C THR A 175 17.33 -16.16 -14.91
N SER A 176 16.77 -16.66 -16.02
CA SER A 176 16.46 -15.88 -17.22
C SER A 176 15.15 -15.09 -17.16
N ASP A 177 14.31 -15.32 -16.14
CA ASP A 177 12.91 -14.87 -16.03
C ASP A 177 12.57 -14.14 -14.70
N ILE A 178 13.59 -13.77 -13.92
CA ILE A 178 13.51 -13.24 -12.53
C ILE A 178 12.77 -11.88 -12.36
N GLY A 179 12.16 -11.33 -13.41
CA GLY A 179 11.61 -9.97 -13.38
C GLY A 179 10.11 -9.84 -13.06
N TYR A 180 9.30 -10.90 -13.18
CA TYR A 180 7.84 -10.69 -13.30
C TYR A 180 6.94 -11.74 -12.65
N PHE A 181 7.48 -12.62 -11.81
CA PHE A 181 6.82 -13.89 -11.54
C PHE A 181 6.62 -14.21 -10.07
N HIS A 182 5.37 -14.49 -9.71
CA HIS A 182 4.96 -15.03 -8.43
C HIS A 182 4.90 -16.55 -8.57
N TYR A 183 5.71 -17.26 -7.78
CA TYR A 183 5.81 -18.71 -7.81
C TYR A 183 5.39 -19.27 -6.47
N THR A 184 4.26 -19.96 -6.40
CA THR A 184 4.06 -20.89 -5.30
C THR A 184 4.82 -22.17 -5.60
N THR A 185 5.57 -22.71 -4.63
CA THR A 185 6.08 -24.07 -4.76
C THR A 185 5.22 -25.05 -3.96
N GLY A 186 5.05 -26.26 -4.51
CA GLY A 186 4.14 -27.27 -3.97
C GLY A 186 2.75 -27.31 -4.61
N ASP A 187 2.57 -26.67 -5.77
CA ASP A 187 1.31 -26.61 -6.53
C ASP A 187 0.12 -25.92 -5.81
N GLY A 188 0.37 -25.26 -4.68
CA GLY A 188 -0.65 -24.55 -3.89
C GLY A 188 -0.86 -23.10 -4.29
N ASN A 189 -1.70 -22.40 -3.54
CA ASN A 189 -2.12 -21.02 -3.82
C ASN A 189 -1.92 -20.11 -2.60
N ILE A 190 -1.65 -18.83 -2.88
CA ILE A 190 -1.55 -17.74 -1.92
C ILE A 190 -2.65 -16.74 -2.21
N ASP A 191 -3.32 -16.32 -1.15
CA ASP A 191 -4.26 -15.20 -1.14
C ASP A 191 -3.49 -13.92 -0.78
N ALA A 192 -3.44 -12.97 -1.71
CA ALA A 192 -2.57 -11.80 -1.64
C ALA A 192 -3.38 -10.51 -1.69
N TRP A 193 -3.47 -9.84 -0.54
CA TRP A 193 -4.11 -8.54 -0.41
C TRP A 193 -3.09 -7.44 -0.67
N VAL A 194 -3.24 -6.74 -1.79
CA VAL A 194 -2.28 -5.73 -2.24
C VAL A 194 -2.94 -4.35 -2.22
N TRP A 195 -2.62 -3.58 -1.19
CA TRP A 195 -3.00 -2.18 -1.10
C TRP A 195 -2.07 -1.29 -1.94
N ARG A 196 -2.65 -0.32 -2.65
CA ARG A 196 -1.93 0.62 -3.52
C ARG A 196 -2.41 2.05 -3.26
N ALA A 197 -1.49 2.90 -2.82
CA ALA A 197 -1.82 4.23 -2.30
C ALA A 197 -2.49 5.17 -3.32
N GLY A 198 -2.08 5.12 -4.60
CA GLY A 198 -2.60 6.00 -5.64
C GLY A 198 -3.71 5.37 -6.49
N ARG A 199 -3.70 4.04 -6.66
CA ARG A 199 -4.57 3.33 -7.60
C ARG A 199 -5.80 2.67 -6.99
N LEU A 200 -5.77 2.30 -5.72
CA LEU A 200 -6.85 1.52 -5.10
C LEU A 200 -7.36 2.12 -3.79
N ASP A 201 -6.49 2.72 -2.99
CA ASP A 201 -6.91 3.41 -1.76
C ASP A 201 -7.98 4.48 -1.99
N PRO A 202 -7.92 5.31 -3.05
CA PRO A 202 -8.97 6.32 -3.30
C PRO A 202 -10.34 5.72 -3.65
N LEU A 203 -10.38 4.44 -4.04
CA LEU A 203 -11.62 3.69 -4.28
C LEU A 203 -12.07 2.89 -3.06
N GLY A 204 -11.29 2.92 -1.97
CA GLY A 204 -11.54 2.14 -0.76
C GLY A 204 -11.24 0.64 -0.94
N LEU A 205 -10.26 0.29 -1.79
CA LEU A 205 -9.98 -1.08 -2.21
C LEU A 205 -8.54 -1.50 -1.92
N ALA A 206 -8.33 -2.81 -1.81
CA ALA A 206 -7.07 -3.48 -2.12
C ALA A 206 -7.31 -4.47 -3.26
N ASP A 207 -6.26 -4.81 -4.01
CA ASP A 207 -6.30 -5.86 -5.04
C ASP A 207 -6.26 -7.20 -4.29
N ASP A 208 -7.32 -7.99 -4.37
CA ASP A 208 -7.31 -9.39 -3.98
C ASP A 208 -6.73 -10.19 -5.14
N GLN A 209 -5.62 -10.86 -4.91
CA GLN A 209 -4.94 -11.65 -5.91
C GLN A 209 -4.75 -13.08 -5.42
N CYS A 210 -5.09 -14.06 -6.25
CA CYS A 210 -4.62 -15.43 -6.05
C CYS A 210 -3.33 -15.67 -6.83
N TRP A 211 -2.27 -16.06 -6.14
CA TRP A 211 -1.00 -16.45 -6.74
C TRP A 211 -0.85 -17.96 -6.65
N GLY A 212 -0.73 -18.62 -7.80
CA GLY A 212 -0.55 -20.06 -7.91
C GLY A 212 0.67 -20.45 -8.75
N PRO A 213 0.80 -21.74 -9.08
CA PRO A 213 1.99 -22.27 -9.73
C PRO A 213 2.13 -21.71 -11.15
N LYS A 214 3.37 -21.49 -11.61
CA LYS A 214 3.70 -21.03 -12.97
C LYS A 214 3.02 -19.72 -13.36
N ASN A 215 3.04 -18.71 -12.48
CA ASN A 215 2.50 -17.37 -12.78
C ASN A 215 0.99 -17.37 -13.03
N GLN A 216 0.29 -18.33 -12.44
CA GLN A 216 -1.16 -18.27 -12.37
C GLN A 216 -1.54 -17.18 -11.36
N THR A 217 -1.58 -15.94 -11.86
CA THR A 217 -2.26 -14.85 -11.17
C THR A 217 -3.71 -14.88 -11.64
N ARG A 218 -4.64 -15.21 -10.74
CA ARG A 218 -6.11 -15.18 -10.96
C ARG A 218 -6.63 -16.32 -11.86
N ARG A 219 -7.46 -17.21 -11.31
CA ARG A 219 -8.10 -18.32 -12.01
C ARG A 219 -9.55 -18.03 -12.43
N GLU A 220 -10.28 -17.19 -11.69
CA GLU A 220 -11.74 -17.06 -11.83
C GLU A 220 -12.22 -15.67 -12.32
N ASP A 221 -11.37 -14.63 -12.29
CA ASP A 221 -11.76 -13.27 -12.70
C ASP A 221 -11.55 -12.97 -14.19
N SER A 222 -12.51 -12.25 -14.78
CA SER A 222 -12.39 -11.71 -16.14
C SER A 222 -11.43 -10.50 -16.17
N TYR A 223 -10.54 -10.45 -17.15
CA TYR A 223 -9.68 -9.29 -17.45
C TYR A 223 -10.44 -7.97 -17.69
N THR A 224 -11.77 -8.00 -17.79
CA THR A 224 -12.59 -6.80 -18.03
C THR A 224 -12.92 -5.99 -16.78
N VAL A 225 -12.59 -6.50 -15.58
CA VAL A 225 -12.88 -5.83 -14.30
C VAL A 225 -11.65 -5.08 -13.81
N GLU A 226 -11.52 -3.81 -14.22
CA GLU A 226 -10.40 -2.94 -13.87
C GLU A 226 -10.88 -1.70 -13.09
N ALA A 227 -10.36 -1.55 -11.87
CA ALA A 227 -10.59 -0.39 -11.00
C ALA A 227 -9.79 0.84 -11.44
N PHE A 228 -8.79 0.67 -12.30
CA PHE A 228 -8.01 1.76 -12.85
C PHE A 228 -7.48 1.42 -14.23
N LEU A 229 -7.34 2.46 -15.06
CA LEU A 229 -6.74 2.41 -16.38
C LEU A 229 -5.48 3.25 -16.38
N ARG A 230 -4.47 2.83 -17.14
CA ARG A 230 -3.31 3.66 -17.42
C ARG A 230 -3.75 4.85 -18.29
N ASN A 231 -3.39 6.07 -17.90
CA ASN A 231 -3.59 7.26 -18.71
C ASN A 231 -2.51 7.33 -19.81
N SER A 232 -2.72 6.62 -20.91
CA SER A 232 -1.80 6.58 -22.04
C SER A 232 -2.54 6.43 -23.37
N MET A 233 -2.04 7.07 -24.43
CA MET A 233 -2.57 6.92 -25.78
C MET A 233 -2.35 5.52 -26.37
N GLN A 234 -1.21 4.88 -26.03
CA GLN A 234 -1.00 3.46 -26.30
C GLN A 234 -0.73 2.73 -24.97
N PRO A 235 -1.54 1.72 -24.60
CA PRO A 235 -1.34 0.98 -23.36
C PRO A 235 0.04 0.34 -23.24
N THR A 236 0.57 -0.15 -24.37
CA THR A 236 1.84 -0.90 -24.47
C THR A 236 3.07 -0.03 -24.73
N ASP A 237 2.90 1.20 -25.21
CA ASP A 237 3.99 2.15 -25.46
C ASP A 237 3.57 3.57 -25.05
N PRO A 238 3.78 3.96 -23.79
CA PRO A 238 3.34 5.24 -23.25
C PRO A 238 4.18 6.40 -23.79
N SER A 239 3.84 6.91 -24.97
CA SER A 239 4.47 8.12 -25.50
C SER A 239 3.85 9.42 -24.98
N GLU A 240 2.58 9.39 -24.57
CA GLU A 240 1.82 10.58 -24.15
C GLU A 240 0.54 10.25 -23.35
N PRO A 241 0.08 11.17 -22.47
CA PRO A 241 -1.17 11.01 -21.76
C PRO A 241 -2.35 11.12 -22.73
N LYS A 242 -3.41 10.37 -22.44
CA LYS A 242 -4.65 10.38 -23.23
C LYS A 242 -5.69 11.36 -22.69
N TRP A 243 -5.74 11.50 -21.37
CA TRP A 243 -6.76 12.24 -20.66
C TRP A 243 -6.16 13.30 -19.73
N MET A 244 -6.95 14.34 -19.47
CA MET A 244 -6.73 15.36 -18.45
C MET A 244 -8.00 15.57 -17.63
N HIS A 245 -7.90 16.34 -16.55
CA HIS A 245 -9.07 16.71 -15.77
C HIS A 245 -9.91 17.77 -16.50
N GLY A 246 -11.24 17.64 -16.45
CA GLY A 246 -12.16 18.51 -17.20
C GLY A 246 -12.18 19.98 -16.78
N THR A 247 -11.68 20.33 -15.59
CA THR A 247 -11.71 21.70 -15.07
C THR A 247 -10.47 22.53 -15.37
N SER A 248 -9.30 21.90 -15.55
CA SER A 248 -8.05 22.63 -15.76
C SER A 248 -6.91 21.72 -16.26
N PRO A 249 -6.02 22.23 -17.13
CA PRO A 249 -4.74 21.59 -17.45
C PRO A 249 -3.81 21.46 -16.23
N THR A 250 -3.90 22.32 -15.23
CA THR A 250 -3.00 22.31 -14.06
C THR A 250 -3.55 21.51 -12.87
N TYR A 251 -4.23 20.39 -13.12
CA TYR A 251 -4.84 19.59 -12.06
C TYR A 251 -3.78 19.01 -11.12
N ALA A 252 -3.87 19.34 -9.83
CA ALA A 252 -2.87 18.97 -8.83
C ALA A 252 -3.14 17.62 -8.14
N GLY A 253 -4.24 16.95 -8.45
CA GLY A 253 -4.58 15.66 -7.85
C GLY A 253 -3.67 14.54 -8.34
N SER A 254 -3.67 13.42 -7.62
CA SER A 254 -2.75 12.31 -7.87
C SER A 254 -3.25 11.29 -8.90
N PHE A 255 -4.54 11.34 -9.20
CA PHE A 255 -5.28 10.44 -10.09
C PHE A 255 -6.47 11.19 -10.71
N LEU A 256 -7.00 10.67 -11.80
CA LEU A 256 -8.27 11.13 -12.39
C LEU A 256 -9.38 10.13 -12.03
N PHE A 257 -10.64 10.57 -11.96
CA PHE A 257 -11.79 9.66 -12.06
C PHE A 257 -12.30 9.63 -13.50
N THR A 258 -12.83 8.50 -13.95
CA THR A 258 -13.44 8.37 -15.29
C THR A 258 -14.48 9.47 -15.55
N SER A 259 -15.30 9.82 -14.55
CA SER A 259 -16.30 10.89 -14.60
C SER A 259 -15.73 12.28 -14.86
N ASP A 260 -14.47 12.52 -14.50
CA ASP A 260 -13.86 13.85 -14.50
C ASP A 260 -12.86 14.01 -15.64
N THR A 261 -12.71 12.99 -16.48
CA THR A 261 -11.78 12.99 -17.60
C THR A 261 -12.33 13.66 -18.84
N VAL A 262 -11.47 14.41 -19.53
CA VAL A 262 -11.64 14.83 -20.92
C VAL A 262 -10.39 14.44 -21.72
N THR A 263 -10.51 14.36 -23.04
CA THR A 263 -9.34 14.18 -23.92
C THR A 263 -8.32 15.29 -23.64
N LEU A 264 -7.04 14.93 -23.61
CA LEU A 264 -5.96 15.90 -23.46
C LEU A 264 -6.07 17.01 -24.53
N ASP A 265 -6.21 18.26 -24.09
CA ASP A 265 -6.19 19.43 -24.97
C ASP A 265 -4.74 19.85 -25.26
N TRP A 266 -4.23 19.41 -26.41
CA TRP A 266 -2.89 19.76 -26.89
C TRP A 266 -2.68 21.27 -27.13
N THR A 267 -3.77 22.02 -27.31
CA THR A 267 -3.75 23.46 -27.60
C THR A 267 -3.79 24.33 -26.35
N ALA A 268 -3.97 23.75 -25.17
CA ALA A 268 -3.91 24.50 -23.93
C ALA A 268 -2.52 25.13 -23.72
N ASP A 269 -2.48 26.23 -22.96
CA ASP A 269 -1.27 26.98 -22.62
C ASP A 269 -0.43 26.28 -21.55
N TRP A 270 -0.04 25.02 -21.84
CA TRP A 270 0.74 24.19 -20.92
C TRP A 270 2.10 24.82 -20.64
N GLN A 271 2.35 25.09 -19.37
CA GLN A 271 3.60 25.57 -18.85
C GLN A 271 4.57 24.40 -18.61
N PRO A 272 5.89 24.68 -18.58
CA PRO A 272 6.86 23.68 -18.13
C PRO A 272 6.49 23.18 -16.74
N ARG A 273 6.53 21.85 -16.55
CA ARG A 273 6.18 21.13 -15.30
C ARG A 273 4.70 21.04 -14.96
N ASP A 274 3.81 21.56 -15.81
CA ASP A 274 2.41 21.14 -15.73
C ASP A 274 2.33 19.62 -15.85
N GLY A 275 1.35 19.02 -15.21
CA GLY A 275 1.28 17.57 -15.14
C GLY A 275 -0.13 17.05 -15.14
N VAL A 276 -0.27 15.81 -15.61
CA VAL A 276 -1.53 15.08 -15.57
C VAL A 276 -1.31 13.74 -14.89
N PRO A 277 -2.30 13.24 -14.13
CA PRO A 277 -2.15 11.96 -13.45
C PRO A 277 -1.93 10.79 -14.40
N GLY A 278 -1.14 9.81 -13.95
CA GLY A 278 -0.78 8.61 -14.71
C GLY A 278 -1.88 7.58 -14.86
N TYR A 279 -2.93 7.69 -14.03
CA TYR A 279 -4.00 6.70 -13.94
C TYR A 279 -5.37 7.36 -13.85
N VAL A 280 -6.35 6.67 -14.42
CA VAL A 280 -7.78 7.01 -14.36
C VAL A 280 -8.47 5.92 -13.54
N LEU A 281 -9.05 6.29 -12.41
CA LEU A 281 -9.80 5.42 -11.52
C LEU A 281 -11.22 5.27 -12.02
N ASN A 282 -11.67 4.03 -12.10
CA ASN A 282 -13.00 3.65 -12.55
C ASN A 282 -13.86 3.32 -11.33
N THR A 283 -14.86 4.15 -11.03
CA THR A 283 -15.80 3.89 -9.93
C THR A 283 -16.82 2.81 -10.27
N ASP A 284 -17.01 2.52 -11.56
CA ASP A 284 -17.93 1.48 -12.06
C ASP A 284 -17.26 0.11 -12.14
N TRP A 285 -16.15 -0.08 -11.42
CA TRP A 285 -15.39 -1.33 -11.40
C TRP A 285 -16.23 -2.53 -10.93
N ASN A 286 -17.29 -2.31 -10.15
CA ASN A 286 -18.05 -3.37 -9.46
C ASN A 286 -19.29 -3.87 -10.23
N THR A 287 -19.27 -3.86 -11.57
CA THR A 287 -20.41 -4.39 -12.35
C THR A 287 -20.53 -5.91 -12.34
N GLY A 288 -19.59 -6.62 -11.70
CA GLY A 288 -19.64 -8.06 -11.46
C GLY A 288 -19.06 -8.36 -10.08
N ASN A 289 -19.71 -9.27 -9.35
CA ASN A 289 -19.18 -9.79 -8.09
C ASN A 289 -17.90 -10.60 -8.40
N THR A 290 -16.73 -9.98 -8.26
CA THR A 290 -15.40 -10.57 -8.53
C THR A 290 -14.62 -10.78 -7.25
N SER A 291 -13.75 -11.79 -7.22
CA SER A 291 -12.80 -11.98 -6.10
C SER A 291 -11.91 -10.75 -5.95
N ARG A 292 -11.37 -10.24 -7.05
CA ARG A 292 -10.35 -9.16 -7.12
C ARG A 292 -10.51 -7.94 -6.21
N TYR A 293 -11.72 -7.54 -5.87
CA TYR A 293 -11.97 -6.28 -5.14
C TYR A 293 -12.95 -6.48 -3.97
N ASP A 294 -13.02 -7.69 -3.44
CA ASP A 294 -13.81 -7.98 -2.23
C ASP A 294 -13.06 -7.63 -0.93
N VAL A 295 -11.73 -7.41 -1.02
CA VAL A 295 -10.92 -6.74 0.01
C VAL A 295 -11.10 -5.23 -0.08
N LYS A 296 -11.52 -4.65 1.03
CA LYS A 296 -11.66 -3.21 1.20
C LYS A 296 -10.46 -2.65 1.95
N ALA A 297 -10.14 -1.39 1.69
CA ALA A 297 -9.07 -0.71 2.37
C ALA A 297 -9.40 0.75 2.65
N LYS A 298 -8.77 1.30 3.68
CA LYS A 298 -8.74 2.73 3.95
C LYS A 298 -7.39 3.08 4.55
N SER A 299 -6.82 4.21 4.15
CA SER A 299 -5.55 4.68 4.66
C SER A 299 -5.59 6.12 5.18
N SER A 300 -4.54 6.47 5.91
CA SER A 300 -4.17 7.85 6.23
C SER A 300 -2.64 7.95 6.30
N TYR A 301 -2.08 9.06 5.83
CA TYR A 301 -0.67 9.38 6.02
C TYR A 301 -0.50 10.55 6.98
N ASP A 302 0.32 10.38 8.00
CA ASP A 302 0.73 11.44 8.91
C ASP A 302 2.06 12.03 8.43
N ASP A 303 2.02 13.24 7.87
CA ASP A 303 3.20 13.93 7.34
C ASP A 303 4.18 14.39 8.43
N GLN A 304 3.71 14.61 9.66
CA GLN A 304 4.57 15.01 10.77
C GLN A 304 5.34 13.81 11.33
N LEU A 305 4.66 12.69 11.50
CA LEU A 305 5.25 11.45 11.99
C LEU A 305 5.92 10.62 10.88
N LYS A 306 5.67 10.98 9.61
CA LYS A 306 6.12 10.24 8.43
C LYS A 306 5.68 8.78 8.50
N ARG A 307 4.36 8.58 8.58
CA ARG A 307 3.76 7.27 8.83
C ARG A 307 2.51 7.03 8.00
N TRP A 308 2.41 5.83 7.45
CA TRP A 308 1.16 5.29 6.94
C TRP A 308 0.41 4.56 8.04
N LYS A 309 -0.92 4.70 8.05
CA LYS A 309 -1.84 3.81 8.76
C LYS A 309 -2.87 3.31 7.76
N ILE A 310 -3.06 2.00 7.71
CA ILE A 310 -3.95 1.32 6.76
C ILE A 310 -4.79 0.33 7.51
N VAL A 311 -6.06 0.22 7.14
CA VAL A 311 -6.90 -0.93 7.50
C VAL A 311 -7.32 -1.62 6.21
N MET A 312 -7.08 -2.92 6.12
CA MET A 312 -7.67 -3.81 5.10
C MET A 312 -8.66 -4.76 5.75
N TRP A 313 -9.76 -5.06 5.07
CA TRP A 313 -10.77 -5.99 5.57
C TRP A 313 -11.51 -6.73 4.47
N ARG A 314 -11.88 -7.98 4.76
CA ARG A 314 -12.67 -8.86 3.88
C ARG A 314 -13.63 -9.70 4.72
N ARG A 315 -14.68 -10.21 4.08
CA ARG A 315 -15.57 -11.21 4.69
C ARG A 315 -14.77 -12.43 5.13
N LEU A 316 -15.20 -13.05 6.23
CA LEU A 316 -14.59 -14.27 6.76
C LEU A 316 -14.77 -15.48 5.84
N THR A 317 -15.85 -15.48 5.05
CA THR A 317 -16.18 -16.53 4.07
C THR A 317 -16.38 -15.89 2.72
N THR A 318 -15.72 -16.42 1.70
CA THR A 318 -15.89 -16.02 0.31
C THR A 318 -16.38 -17.23 -0.52
N PRO A 319 -17.02 -17.01 -1.68
CA PRO A 319 -17.39 -18.10 -2.58
C PRO A 319 -16.20 -18.64 -3.41
N TYR A 320 -15.07 -17.92 -3.45
CA TYR A 320 -13.89 -18.26 -4.28
C TYR A 320 -12.86 -19.09 -3.50
N THR A 321 -13.27 -20.27 -3.01
CA THR A 321 -12.45 -21.07 -2.08
C THR A 321 -11.15 -21.63 -2.67
N ALA A 322 -10.94 -21.52 -3.98
CA ALA A 322 -9.69 -21.87 -4.63
C ALA A 322 -8.69 -20.69 -4.66
N GLU A 323 -9.17 -19.47 -4.46
CA GLU A 323 -8.44 -18.21 -4.60
C GLU A 323 -8.24 -17.48 -3.29
N ASP A 324 -9.19 -17.65 -2.37
CA ASP A 324 -9.21 -16.90 -1.12
C ASP A 324 -9.09 -17.84 0.08
N VAL A 325 -8.46 -17.34 1.14
CA VAL A 325 -8.58 -17.91 2.47
C VAL A 325 -10.01 -17.76 2.97
N ASN A 326 -10.60 -18.91 3.31
CA ASN A 326 -11.83 -18.96 4.07
C ASN A 326 -11.52 -19.09 5.57
N PHE A 327 -11.65 -18.00 6.31
CA PHE A 327 -11.33 -17.94 7.74
C PHE A 327 -12.30 -18.74 8.63
N LYS A 328 -13.37 -19.32 8.07
CA LYS A 328 -14.29 -20.22 8.78
C LYS A 328 -14.19 -21.69 8.33
N ASP A 329 -13.09 -22.10 7.72
CA ASP A 329 -12.87 -23.49 7.28
C ASP A 329 -12.50 -24.47 8.41
N GLY A 330 -12.44 -23.99 9.66
CA GLY A 330 -12.12 -24.78 10.86
C GLY A 330 -10.65 -24.71 11.28
N ARG A 331 -9.77 -24.11 10.46
CA ARG A 331 -8.41 -23.76 10.90
C ARG A 331 -8.47 -22.67 11.98
N LYS A 332 -7.54 -22.75 12.92
CA LYS A 332 -7.35 -21.73 13.97
C LYS A 332 -6.16 -20.82 13.69
N GLU A 333 -5.36 -21.18 12.70
CA GLU A 333 -4.08 -20.57 12.40
C GLU A 333 -3.87 -20.52 10.89
N PHE A 334 -3.44 -19.36 10.41
CA PHE A 334 -3.14 -19.10 9.01
C PHE A 334 -1.75 -18.49 8.96
N GLN A 335 -0.86 -19.03 8.13
CA GLN A 335 0.49 -18.51 8.02
C GLN A 335 0.52 -17.42 6.95
N ALA A 336 1.22 -16.32 7.23
CA ALA A 336 1.24 -15.13 6.41
C ALA A 336 2.63 -14.48 6.37
N THR A 337 2.86 -13.63 5.38
CA THR A 337 4.02 -12.74 5.28
C THR A 337 3.57 -11.37 4.79
N LEU A 338 4.40 -10.36 5.02
CA LEU A 338 4.14 -8.97 4.64
C LEU A 338 5.28 -8.44 3.77
N ALA A 339 4.96 -7.64 2.77
CA ALA A 339 5.92 -6.87 1.99
C ALA A 339 5.51 -5.39 1.92
N ILE A 340 6.49 -4.50 2.08
CA ILE A 340 6.33 -3.05 1.86
C ILE A 340 7.16 -2.65 0.65
N MET A 341 6.58 -1.83 -0.23
CA MET A 341 7.28 -1.16 -1.33
C MET A 341 7.10 0.35 -1.18
N ASN A 342 8.20 1.09 -1.25
CA ASN A 342 8.18 2.55 -1.31
C ASN A 342 8.60 2.96 -2.72
N HIS A 343 7.84 3.87 -3.34
CA HIS A 343 8.04 4.26 -4.74
C HIS A 343 8.10 3.03 -5.67
N ALA A 344 7.06 2.20 -5.64
CA ALA A 344 7.11 0.84 -6.16
C ALA A 344 7.34 0.71 -7.69
N PHE A 345 8.35 -0.10 -8.03
CA PHE A 345 8.53 -0.86 -9.28
C PHE A 345 8.81 -2.33 -8.96
N GLU A 346 9.87 -2.56 -8.17
CA GLU A 346 10.31 -3.90 -7.74
C GLU A 346 10.91 -3.88 -6.32
N ARG A 347 11.29 -2.70 -5.82
CA ARG A 347 11.98 -2.59 -4.54
C ARG A 347 11.03 -2.78 -3.38
N HIS A 348 11.32 -3.78 -2.57
CA HIS A 348 10.53 -4.12 -1.41
C HIS A 348 11.41 -4.49 -0.22
N SER A 349 10.77 -4.50 0.94
CA SER A 349 11.25 -5.22 2.11
C SER A 349 10.16 -6.13 2.64
N GLY A 350 10.47 -7.42 2.65
CA GLY A 350 9.59 -8.50 3.08
C GLY A 350 9.80 -8.85 4.55
N SER A 351 8.85 -9.59 5.12
CA SER A 351 8.95 -10.17 6.47
C SER A 351 9.20 -11.66 6.42
N LYS A 352 9.79 -12.18 7.51
CA LYS A 352 9.66 -13.61 7.83
C LYS A 352 8.17 -13.97 7.98
N PRO A 353 7.82 -15.25 7.79
CA PRO A 353 6.45 -15.67 8.01
C PRO A 353 6.04 -15.54 9.48
N PHE A 354 4.76 -15.27 9.71
CA PHE A 354 4.11 -15.22 11.01
C PHE A 354 2.74 -15.91 10.95
N ALA A 355 2.21 -16.30 12.11
CA ALA A 355 0.91 -16.89 12.26
C ALA A 355 -0.16 -15.83 12.53
N ILE A 356 -1.33 -15.96 11.91
CA ILE A 356 -2.57 -15.23 12.22
C ILE A 356 -3.45 -16.22 12.97
N LYS A 357 -3.79 -15.91 14.22
CA LYS A 357 -4.48 -16.85 15.11
C LYS A 357 -5.76 -16.25 15.68
N PHE A 358 -6.86 -16.96 15.52
CA PHE A 358 -8.15 -16.58 16.10
C PHE A 358 -8.23 -17.05 17.55
N GLU A 359 -8.58 -16.15 18.46
CA GLU A 359 -8.79 -16.44 19.88
C GLU A 359 -10.16 -17.01 20.21
#